data_AF-A0A1V6F4U5-F1
#
_entry.id   AF-A0A1V6F4U5-F1
#
_cell.length_a   1.000
_cell.length_b   1.000
_cell.length_c   1.000
_cell.angle_alpha   90.00
_cell.angle_beta   90.00
_cell.angle_gamma   90.00
#
_symmetry.space_group_name_H-M   'P 1'
#
loop_
_entity.id
_entity.type
_entity.pdbx_description
1 polymer ?
#
loop_
_entity_poly.entity_id
_entity_poly.type
_entity_poly.pdbx_seq_one_letter_code
_entity_poly.pdbx_strand_id
1 'polypeptide(L)' 'MRRKTRNLTLPELRATPGLEDLLVLRKGNRLSITPVEAHHWRLILQRLDLDEDPSP' A
#
# COMPACT_ATOMS: atom_id res chain seq x y z
N MET A 1 -5.22 -13.01 -20.27
CA MET A 1 -4.94 -13.44 -18.88
C MET A 1 -4.58 -12.20 -18.06
N ARG A 2 -5.11 -12.03 -16.83
CA ARG A 2 -4.72 -10.90 -15.95
C ARG A 2 -3.40 -11.24 -15.24
N ARG A 3 -2.47 -10.28 -15.15
CA ARG A 3 -1.26 -10.40 -14.32
C ARG A 3 -1.66 -10.48 -12.84
N LYS A 4 -1.11 -11.44 -12.09
CA LYS A 4 -1.27 -11.49 -10.64
C LYS A 4 -0.30 -10.50 -9.99
N THR A 5 -0.82 -9.63 -9.14
CA THR A 5 0.00 -8.79 -8.26
C THR A 5 0.62 -9.66 -7.18
N ARG A 6 1.90 -9.44 -6.86
CA ARG A 6 2.56 -10.13 -5.74
C ARG A 6 1.89 -9.75 -4.41
N ASN A 7 2.07 -10.57 -3.38
CA ASN A 7 1.64 -10.21 -2.04
C ASN A 7 2.54 -9.09 -1.47
N LEU A 8 1.93 -8.06 -0.88
CA LEU A 8 2.60 -7.01 -0.11
C LEU A 8 2.19 -7.19 1.36
N THR A 9 3.12 -7.67 2.16
CA THR A 9 2.84 -8.15 3.52
C THR A 9 2.72 -7.00 4.53
N LEU A 10 2.08 -7.25 5.69
CA LEU A 10 2.00 -6.24 6.77
C LEU A 10 3.39 -5.78 7.27
N PRO A 11 4.41 -6.65 7.42
CA PRO A 11 5.76 -6.19 7.74
C PRO A 11 6.36 -5.25 6.68
N GLU A 12 6.18 -5.54 5.39
CA GLU A 12 6.65 -4.64 4.31
C GLU A 12 5.96 -3.28 4.37
N LEU A 13 4.64 -3.25 4.60
CA LEU A 13 3.89 -2.01 4.78
C LEU A 13 4.41 -1.19 5.98
N ARG A 14 4.68 -1.86 7.11
CA ARG A 14 5.24 -1.18 8.31
C ARG A 14 6.66 -0.69 8.12
N ALA A 15 7.44 -1.36 7.28
CA ALA A 15 8.83 -0.99 6.99
C ALA A 15 8.93 0.11 5.92
N THR A 16 7.82 0.48 5.27
CA THR A 16 7.81 1.49 4.21
C THR A 16 7.54 2.87 4.80
N PRO A 17 8.50 3.82 4.74
CA PRO A 17 8.29 5.18 5.20
C PRO A 17 7.16 5.87 4.42
N GLY A 18 6.35 6.65 5.12
CA GLY A 18 5.18 7.35 4.55
C GLY A 18 3.91 6.50 4.47
N LEU A 19 3.89 5.30 5.05
CA LEU A 19 2.69 4.44 5.18
C LEU A 19 2.23 4.26 6.63
N GLU A 20 2.84 4.94 7.59
CA GLU A 20 2.64 4.76 9.03
C GLU A 20 1.20 5.04 9.46
N ASP A 21 0.53 5.97 8.77
CA ASP A 21 -0.82 6.43 9.09
C ASP A 21 -1.94 5.54 8.53
N LEU A 22 -1.60 4.50 7.76
CA LEU A 22 -2.57 3.54 7.25
C LEU A 22 -3.37 2.89 8.38
N LEU A 23 -4.70 3.01 8.31
CA LEU A 23 -5.61 2.41 9.30
C LEU A 23 -5.41 0.89 9.45
N VAL A 24 -5.08 0.19 8.35
CA VAL A 24 -4.82 -1.26 8.35
C VAL A 24 -3.64 -1.65 9.25
N LEU A 25 -2.70 -0.74 9.52
CA LEU A 25 -1.52 -0.99 10.36
C LEU A 25 -1.79 -0.76 11.86
N ARG A 26 -2.88 -0.08 12.21
CA ARG A 26 -3.24 0.22 13.60
C ARG A 26 -3.49 -1.05 14.39
N LYS A 27 -2.86 -1.15 15.57
CA LYS A 27 -3.05 -2.28 16.49
C LYS A 27 -4.53 -2.40 16.84
N GLY A 28 -5.06 -3.61 16.73
CA GLY A 28 -6.46 -3.88 17.08
C GLY A 28 -7.48 -3.40 16.05
N ASN A 29 -7.08 -2.92 14.87
CA ASN A 29 -8.03 -2.60 13.80
C ASN A 29 -8.91 -3.84 13.47
N ARG A 30 -10.22 -3.61 13.32
CA ARG A 30 -11.24 -4.60 12.97
C ARG A 30 -12.05 -4.21 11.74
N LEU A 31 -11.73 -3.08 11.13
CA LEU A 31 -12.35 -2.64 9.88
C LEU A 31 -11.89 -3.55 8.74
N SER A 32 -12.84 -4.17 8.04
CA SER A 32 -12.58 -4.95 6.82
C SER A 32 -12.42 -4.07 5.58
N ILE A 33 -12.85 -2.81 5.66
CA ILE A 33 -12.69 -1.79 4.62
C ILE A 33 -12.07 -0.57 5.30
N THR A 34 -10.91 -0.15 4.82
CA THR A 34 -10.21 1.03 5.33
C THR A 34 -9.98 2.03 4.19
N PRO A 35 -10.36 3.31 4.33
CA PRO A 35 -9.97 4.33 3.37
C PRO A 35 -8.45 4.44 3.26
N VAL A 36 -7.97 4.80 2.07
CA VAL A 36 -6.56 4.98 1.75
C VAL A 36 -6.41 6.32 1.03
N GLU A 37 -5.60 7.21 1.59
CA GLU A 37 -5.28 8.49 0.97
C GLU A 37 -4.48 8.31 -0.32
N ALA A 38 -4.60 9.25 -1.26
CA ALA A 38 -3.95 9.15 -2.57
C ALA A 38 -2.41 8.98 -2.50
N HIS A 39 -1.75 9.63 -1.53
CA HIS A 39 -0.29 9.52 -1.37
C HIS A 39 0.13 8.11 -0.89
N HIS A 40 -0.61 7.51 0.05
CA HIS A 40 -0.41 6.14 0.48
C HIS A 40 -0.58 5.16 -0.67
N TRP A 41 -1.61 5.38 -1.51
CA TRP A 41 -1.86 4.53 -2.66
C TRP A 41 -0.70 4.53 -3.67
N ARG A 42 -0.12 5.71 -3.97
CA ARG A 42 1.07 5.80 -4.84
C ARG A 42 2.26 5.04 -4.28
N LEU A 43 2.53 5.15 -2.98
CA LEU A 43 3.62 4.41 -2.33
C LEU A 43 3.39 2.89 -2.39
N ILE A 44 2.15 2.42 -2.21
CA ILE A 44 1.81 1.00 -2.36
C ILE A 44 2.07 0.52 -3.80
N LEU A 45 1.66 1.30 -4.81
CA LEU A 45 1.92 0.96 -6.21
C LEU A 45 3.42 0.92 -6.53
N GLN A 46 4.19 1.88 -6.04
CA GLN A 46 5.66 1.88 -6.16
C GLN A 46 6.32 0.66 -5.51
N ARG A 47 5.81 0.19 -4.35
CA ARG A 47 6.31 -1.05 -3.73
C ARG A 47 5.98 -2.30 -4.52
N LEU A 48 4.97 -2.22 -5.39
CA LEU A 48 4.53 -3.34 -6.23
C LEU A 48 5.07 -3.24 -7.67
N ASP A 49 5.91 -2.24 -7.96
CA ASP A 49 6.40 -1.92 -9.32
C ASP A 49 5.22 -1.75 -10.30
N LEU A 50 4.19 -1.04 -9.82
CA LEU A 50 2.95 -0.75 -10.55
C LEU A 50 2.76 0.74 -10.83
N ASP A 51 3.70 1.61 -10.44
CA ASP A 51 3.69 2.99 -10.89
C ASP A 51 4.23 3.08 -12.32
N GLU A 52 3.49 2.49 -13.25
CA GLU A 52 3.71 2.64 -14.68
C GLU A 52 3.22 4.04 -15.12
N ASP A 53 3.85 5.08 -14.59
CA ASP A 53 3.85 6.40 -15.21
C ASP A 53 5.07 7.21 -14.73
N PRO A 54 6.20 7.17 -15.45
CA PRO A 54 7.22 8.19 -15.33
C PRO A 54 6.66 9.45 -15.99
N SER A 55 5.86 10.23 -15.27
CA SER A 55 5.65 11.61 -15.69
C SER A 55 6.87 12.45 -15.26
N PRO A 56 7.40 13.28 -16.17
CA PRO A 56 8.71 13.92 -16.07
C PRO A 56 8.85 14.93 -14.92
#